data_AF-A0A1W9XGR7-F1
#
_entry.id   AF-A0A1W9XGR7-F1
#
_cell.length_a   1.000
_cell.length_b   1.000
_cell.length_c   1.000
_cell.angle_alpha   90.00
_cell.angle_beta   90.00
_cell.angle_gamma   90.00
#
_symmetry.space_group_name_H-M   'P 1'
#
loop_
_entity.id
_entity.type
_entity.pdbx_description
1 polymer ?
#
loop_
_entity_poly.entity_id
_entity_poly.type
_entity_poly.pdbx_seq_one_letter_code
_entity_poly.pdbx_strand_id
1 'polypeptide(L)'
;MGKDFFWICVSVIKDGKNVRNYKMRCNCELNGAEQAAELILRIAARIGFEDFPISYGIESTGVYHLFFVRYFFAHADKFSCHLLNPVLLEKSVEKTDARDAEEIARLVMFSKIGLYVPVVGFQEDLRQATRFRVYLVRKRSGFLNFWDARMRYYGITLKSEIKTVWKSRGGRDFMRELAAGSRDLKFFQDILGLDNMDRDSHLWALKDIPESFNAVVQMYLDMLEGLDEKIKQSEKVIRQIISGSEELREAHDLLLTVPGFGTITAAVYLAEIGGFSVTERFKNAGSVAKYSGLCPTKRISGDKAVSFRRRFGNRHVNHALIMAANSVWKSSEDIGSWARGISGRGHRNTGKVALARRLSEIAYHVLRTKNSANLEKYDFHATERKMAKEVRKVSYILNDVKTVDVETREELTRAGAIIASKIGGSLRYAPVVGADLTMPLSKALLKKGKNGRVVRLIGLLGSNGYYTVADVVSGYWTGTLMNVSGIGPKSIELLIDRLIELNFIIDIYAKKEEEK
;
A
#
# COMPACT_ATOMS: atom_id res chain seq x y z
N MET A 1 -28.81 16.59 -18.26
CA MET A 1 -30.05 15.85 -17.94
C MET A 1 -30.16 15.78 -16.43
N GLY A 2 -31.24 16.33 -15.89
CA GLY A 2 -31.37 16.83 -14.53
C GLY A 2 -31.17 15.78 -13.45
N LYS A 3 -30.28 16.09 -12.49
CA LYS A 3 -30.16 15.38 -11.21
C LYS A 3 -31.21 15.87 -10.19
N ASP A 4 -32.29 16.46 -10.69
CA ASP A 4 -33.30 17.13 -9.88
C ASP A 4 -34.33 16.14 -9.35
N PHE A 5 -34.29 14.88 -9.79
CA PHE A 5 -35.24 13.85 -9.39
C PHE A 5 -34.58 12.50 -9.11
N PHE A 6 -35.19 11.72 -8.21
CA PHE A 6 -34.81 10.35 -7.87
C PHE A 6 -36.05 9.45 -7.80
N TRP A 7 -35.85 8.14 -7.97
CA TRP A 7 -36.91 7.14 -7.88
C TRP A 7 -36.85 6.38 -6.57
N ILE A 8 -38.02 6.14 -5.99
CA ILE A 8 -38.19 5.28 -4.81
C ILE A 8 -39.02 4.09 -5.23
N CYS A 9 -38.57 2.90 -4.82
CA CYS A 9 -39.34 1.67 -4.95
C CYS A 9 -39.58 1.10 -3.55
N VAL A 10 -40.85 0.96 -3.18
CA VAL A 10 -41.27 0.23 -1.97
C VAL A 10 -41.83 -1.10 -2.41
N SER A 11 -41.09 -2.17 -2.14
CA SER A 11 -41.54 -3.53 -2.40
C SER A 11 -42.10 -4.14 -1.11
N VAL A 12 -43.24 -4.82 -1.18
CA VAL A 12 -43.87 -5.46 -0.01
C VAL A 12 -43.89 -6.97 -0.23
N ILE A 13 -43.24 -7.73 0.66
CA ILE A 13 -43.26 -9.19 0.65
C ILE A 13 -44.19 -9.69 1.75
N LYS A 14 -45.17 -10.52 1.38
CA LYS A 14 -46.01 -11.29 2.31
C LYS A 14 -45.92 -12.76 1.91
N ASP A 15 -45.69 -13.63 2.89
CA ASP A 15 -45.58 -15.09 2.68
C ASP A 15 -44.53 -15.50 1.63
N GLY A 16 -43.39 -14.80 1.60
CA GLY A 16 -42.28 -15.05 0.67
C GLY A 16 -42.54 -14.63 -0.77
N LYS A 17 -43.68 -13.99 -1.07
CA LYS A 17 -44.03 -13.46 -2.40
C LYS A 17 -44.07 -11.95 -2.38
N ASN A 18 -43.52 -11.31 -3.41
CA ASN A 18 -43.71 -9.87 -3.63
C ASN A 18 -45.17 -9.64 -4.01
N VAL A 19 -45.88 -8.85 -3.20
CA VAL A 19 -47.32 -8.60 -3.36
C VAL A 19 -47.58 -7.28 -4.05
N ARG A 20 -46.74 -6.25 -3.84
CA ARG A 20 -46.90 -4.91 -4.44
C ARG A 20 -45.58 -4.14 -4.51
N ASN A 21 -45.40 -3.40 -5.61
CA ASN A 21 -44.35 -2.40 -5.78
C ASN A 21 -44.99 -1.01 -5.90
N TYR A 22 -44.57 -0.05 -5.08
CA TYR A 22 -44.92 1.37 -5.24
C TYR A 22 -43.71 2.10 -5.81
N LYS A 23 -43.91 2.86 -6.90
CA LYS A 23 -42.85 3.63 -7.57
C LYS A 23 -43.21 5.10 -7.57
N MET A 24 -42.34 5.94 -7.06
CA MET A 24 -42.53 7.39 -7.02
C MET A 24 -41.28 8.12 -7.50
N ARG A 25 -41.48 9.16 -8.30
CA ARG A 25 -40.44 10.09 -8.68
C ARG A 25 -40.52 11.31 -7.78
N CYS A 26 -39.46 11.56 -7.04
CA CYS A 26 -39.36 12.66 -6.07
C CYS A 26 -38.28 13.64 -6.53
N ASN A 27 -38.36 14.90 -6.14
CA ASN A 27 -37.27 15.83 -6.42
C ASN A 27 -36.09 15.61 -5.44
N CYS A 28 -34.87 15.97 -5.82
CA CYS A 28 -33.68 15.80 -4.98
C CYS A 28 -33.54 16.86 -3.86
N GLU A 29 -34.66 17.32 -3.30
CA GLU A 29 -34.75 18.37 -2.27
C GLU A 29 -35.40 17.83 -0.99
N LEU A 30 -35.44 18.66 0.07
CA LEU A 30 -36.03 18.30 1.36
C LEU A 30 -37.50 17.90 1.24
N ASN A 31 -38.30 18.66 0.48
CA ASN A 31 -39.70 18.35 0.25
C ASN A 31 -39.86 16.95 -0.41
N GLY A 32 -38.99 16.60 -1.35
CA GLY A 32 -38.98 15.26 -1.95
C GLY A 32 -38.63 14.15 -0.97
N ALA A 33 -37.72 14.39 -0.02
CA ALA A 33 -37.38 13.43 1.05
C ALA A 33 -38.51 13.29 2.08
N GLU A 34 -39.21 14.37 2.40
CA GLU A 34 -40.38 14.38 3.29
C GLU A 34 -41.55 13.60 2.66
N GLN A 35 -41.90 13.90 1.40
CA GLN A 35 -42.93 13.18 0.64
C GLN A 35 -42.63 11.69 0.54
N ALA A 36 -41.36 11.36 0.30
CA ALA A 36 -40.87 9.99 0.28
C ALA A 36 -41.11 9.27 1.61
N ALA A 37 -40.66 9.86 2.72
CA ALA A 37 -40.81 9.28 4.05
C ALA A 37 -42.28 9.12 4.43
N GLU A 38 -43.10 10.14 4.17
CA GLU A 38 -44.53 10.11 4.45
C GLU A 38 -45.23 8.99 3.68
N LEU A 39 -44.95 8.84 2.38
CA LEU A 39 -45.51 7.76 1.58
C LEU A 39 -45.10 6.39 2.12
N ILE A 40 -43.82 6.20 2.46
CA ILE A 40 -43.30 4.94 2.99
C ILE A 40 -44.03 4.57 4.30
N LEU A 41 -44.19 5.54 5.22
CA LEU A 41 -44.91 5.33 6.47
C LEU A 41 -46.40 5.05 6.25
N ARG A 42 -47.06 5.76 5.32
CA ARG A 42 -48.46 5.50 4.93
C ARG A 42 -48.63 4.10 4.34
N ILE A 43 -47.68 3.64 3.51
CA ILE A 43 -47.69 2.28 2.97
C ILE A 43 -47.56 1.28 4.12
N ALA A 44 -46.58 1.47 5.01
CA ALA A 44 -46.34 0.60 6.18
C ALA A 44 -47.59 0.47 7.06
N ALA A 45 -48.25 1.59 7.38
CA ALA A 45 -49.50 1.59 8.14
C ALA A 45 -50.62 0.82 7.43
N ARG A 46 -50.76 1.00 6.11
CA ARG A 46 -51.79 0.30 5.33
C ARG A 46 -51.60 -1.22 5.30
N ILE A 47 -50.37 -1.71 5.46
CA ILE A 47 -50.06 -3.14 5.47
C ILE A 47 -49.93 -3.72 6.88
N GLY A 48 -50.14 -2.92 7.93
CA GLY A 48 -50.07 -3.34 9.34
C GLY A 48 -48.66 -3.50 9.87
N PHE A 49 -47.70 -2.70 9.37
CA PHE A 49 -46.30 -2.70 9.76
C PHE A 49 -45.86 -1.33 10.32
N GLU A 50 -46.78 -0.50 10.80
CA GLU A 50 -46.48 0.85 11.33
C GLU A 50 -45.45 0.86 12.49
N ASP A 51 -45.41 -0.20 13.29
CA ASP A 51 -44.51 -0.30 14.46
C ASP A 51 -43.15 -0.94 14.14
N PHE A 52 -42.92 -1.35 12.89
CA PHE A 52 -41.68 -2.02 12.50
C PHE A 52 -40.67 -1.04 11.87
N PRO A 53 -39.38 -1.13 12.23
CA PRO A 53 -38.36 -0.30 11.60
C PRO A 53 -38.22 -0.63 10.11
N ILE A 54 -38.20 0.40 9.28
CA ILE A 54 -38.18 0.29 7.83
C ILE A 54 -36.73 0.30 7.34
N SER A 55 -36.26 -0.83 6.82
CA SER A 55 -34.96 -0.90 6.13
C SER A 55 -35.07 -0.40 4.70
N TYR A 56 -34.21 0.54 4.32
CA TYR A 56 -34.11 1.04 2.95
C TYR A 56 -32.68 0.90 2.40
N GLY A 57 -32.58 0.77 1.08
CA GLY A 57 -31.32 0.68 0.37
C GLY A 57 -31.08 1.91 -0.48
N ILE A 58 -29.84 2.36 -0.56
CA ILE A 58 -29.43 3.40 -1.52
C ILE A 58 -28.07 3.05 -2.11
N GLU A 59 -27.89 3.35 -3.40
CA GLU A 59 -26.63 3.12 -4.09
C GLU A 59 -25.64 4.27 -3.84
N SER A 60 -24.37 3.93 -3.62
CA SER A 60 -23.30 4.90 -3.37
C SER A 60 -22.71 5.55 -4.64
N THR A 61 -23.53 6.13 -5.51
CA THR A 61 -23.10 6.67 -6.84
C THR A 61 -22.64 8.14 -6.85
N GLY A 62 -22.24 8.71 -5.71
CA GLY A 62 -21.76 10.10 -5.66
C GLY A 62 -22.00 10.76 -4.31
N VAL A 63 -22.24 12.07 -4.29
CA VAL A 63 -22.52 12.84 -3.06
C VAL A 63 -24.03 12.98 -2.79
N TYR A 64 -24.86 12.83 -3.83
CA TYR A 64 -26.29 13.13 -3.78
C TYR A 64 -27.09 12.21 -2.85
N HIS A 65 -26.68 10.95 -2.72
CA HIS A 65 -27.32 10.02 -1.78
C HIS A 65 -27.14 10.44 -0.31
N LEU A 66 -26.08 11.19 0.03
CA LEU A 66 -25.77 11.56 1.41
C LEU A 66 -26.86 12.44 2.03
N PHE A 67 -27.55 13.25 1.21
CA PHE A 67 -28.66 14.06 1.68
C PHE A 67 -29.78 13.19 2.25
N PHE A 68 -30.27 12.22 1.47
CA PHE A 68 -31.30 11.27 1.91
C PHE A 68 -30.83 10.45 3.10
N VAL A 69 -29.59 9.97 3.06
CA VAL A 69 -29.02 9.19 4.16
C VAL A 69 -29.00 10.00 5.46
N ARG A 70 -28.66 11.29 5.42
CA ARG A 70 -28.70 12.17 6.59
C ARG A 70 -30.13 12.44 7.07
N TYR A 71 -31.07 12.69 6.15
CA TYR A 71 -32.47 12.92 6.48
C TYR A 71 -33.10 11.71 7.18
N PHE A 72 -32.96 10.51 6.61
CA PHE A 72 -33.51 9.29 7.21
C PHE A 72 -32.75 8.86 8.47
N PHE A 73 -31.45 9.15 8.60
CA PHE A 73 -30.72 8.92 9.84
C PHE A 73 -31.19 9.82 10.99
N ALA A 74 -31.66 11.04 10.70
CA ALA A 74 -32.32 11.88 11.72
C ALA A 74 -33.64 11.28 12.22
N HIS A 75 -34.22 10.32 11.48
CA HIS A 75 -35.42 9.56 11.80
C HIS A 75 -35.08 8.07 12.04
N ALA A 76 -33.92 7.79 12.68
CA ALA A 76 -33.41 6.44 12.89
C ALA A 76 -34.29 5.57 13.80
N ASP A 77 -35.25 6.17 14.52
CA ASP A 77 -36.33 5.46 15.23
C ASP A 77 -37.23 4.68 14.27
N LYS A 78 -37.35 5.14 13.02
CA LYS A 78 -38.24 4.56 11.99
C LYS A 78 -37.50 3.94 10.82
N PHE A 79 -36.30 4.41 10.49
CA PHE A 79 -35.59 4.01 9.28
C PHE A 79 -34.18 3.48 9.55
N SER A 80 -33.81 2.41 8.83
CA SER A 80 -32.46 1.86 8.84
C SER A 80 -31.87 1.81 7.43
N CYS A 81 -30.68 2.36 7.26
CA CYS A 81 -30.05 2.51 5.95
C CYS A 81 -29.13 1.34 5.62
N HIS A 82 -29.22 0.84 4.39
CA HIS A 82 -28.20 0.00 3.76
C HIS A 82 -27.58 0.79 2.61
N LEU A 83 -26.26 0.98 2.64
CA LEU A 83 -25.54 1.64 1.56
C LEU A 83 -24.92 0.59 0.64
N LEU A 84 -25.42 0.49 -0.58
CA LEU A 84 -25.01 -0.51 -1.55
C LEU A 84 -23.81 -0.02 -2.37
N ASN A 85 -22.85 -0.92 -2.58
CA ASN A 85 -21.78 -0.70 -3.52
C ASN A 85 -22.33 -0.98 -4.94
N PRO A 86 -22.19 -0.05 -5.91
CA PRO A 86 -22.60 -0.24 -7.31
C PRO A 86 -22.13 -1.56 -7.93
N VAL A 87 -21.00 -2.10 -7.47
CA VAL A 87 -20.43 -3.36 -7.96
C VAL A 87 -21.27 -4.58 -7.57
N LEU A 88 -22.12 -4.47 -6.54
CA LEU A 88 -23.03 -5.53 -6.11
C LEU A 88 -24.32 -5.56 -6.91
N LEU A 89 -24.61 -4.52 -7.70
CA LEU A 89 -25.78 -4.47 -8.56
C LEU A 89 -25.48 -5.22 -9.88
N GLU A 90 -26.39 -6.11 -10.27
CA GLU A 90 -26.36 -6.75 -11.58
C GLU A 90 -26.58 -5.70 -12.67
N LYS A 91 -25.78 -5.80 -13.74
CA LYS A 91 -25.98 -4.91 -14.88
C LYS A 91 -27.09 -5.49 -15.74
N SER A 92 -28.32 -5.02 -15.52
CA SER A 92 -29.44 -5.33 -16.41
C SER A 92 -29.21 -4.77 -17.82
N VAL A 93 -29.74 -5.48 -18.84
CA VAL A 93 -29.66 -5.09 -20.27
C VAL A 93 -30.54 -3.87 -20.56
N GLU A 94 -31.63 -3.69 -19.81
CA GLU A 94 -32.55 -2.56 -19.89
C GLU A 94 -32.51 -1.76 -18.57
N LYS A 95 -31.61 -0.78 -18.52
CA LYS A 95 -31.43 0.08 -17.35
C LYS A 95 -32.49 1.17 -17.29
N THR A 96 -33.33 1.13 -16.28
CA THR A 96 -34.22 2.23 -15.91
C THR A 96 -34.07 2.50 -14.42
N ASP A 97 -34.09 3.77 -14.01
CA ASP A 97 -33.93 4.16 -12.59
C ASP A 97 -34.96 3.45 -11.68
N ALA A 98 -36.15 3.19 -12.21
CA ALA A 98 -37.23 2.47 -11.55
C ALA A 98 -36.96 0.96 -11.34
N ARG A 99 -36.15 0.35 -12.20
CA ARG A 99 -35.73 -1.06 -12.09
C ARG A 99 -34.52 -1.18 -11.17
N ASP A 100 -33.60 -0.23 -11.24
CA ASP A 100 -32.45 -0.14 -10.35
C ASP A 100 -32.91 0.03 -8.88
N ALA A 101 -33.92 0.88 -8.62
CA ALA A 101 -34.52 1.03 -7.30
C ALA A 101 -35.19 -0.27 -6.79
N GLU A 102 -35.82 -1.05 -7.66
CA GLU A 102 -36.43 -2.33 -7.31
C GLU A 102 -35.37 -3.39 -6.98
N GLU A 103 -34.27 -3.43 -7.73
CA GLU A 103 -33.14 -4.33 -7.46
C GLU A 103 -32.49 -4.02 -6.12
N ILE A 104 -32.28 -2.73 -5.81
CA ILE A 104 -31.79 -2.29 -4.51
C ILE A 104 -32.72 -2.77 -3.37
N ALA A 105 -34.03 -2.59 -3.51
CA ALA A 105 -35.00 -3.04 -2.51
C ALA A 105 -34.92 -4.56 -2.29
N ARG A 106 -34.83 -5.36 -3.37
CA ARG A 106 -34.65 -6.82 -3.27
C ARG A 106 -33.34 -7.18 -2.58
N LEU A 107 -32.23 -6.51 -2.90
CA LEU A 107 -30.94 -6.79 -2.27
C LEU A 107 -30.97 -6.48 -0.78
N VAL A 108 -31.61 -5.41 -0.34
CA VAL A 108 -31.78 -5.12 1.10
C VAL A 108 -32.58 -6.22 1.80
N MET A 109 -33.63 -6.74 1.15
CA MET A 109 -34.45 -7.81 1.72
C MET A 109 -33.72 -9.15 1.84
N PHE A 110 -33.01 -9.56 0.78
CA PHE A 110 -32.46 -10.91 0.67
C PHE A 110 -30.97 -11.01 1.06
N SER A 111 -30.23 -9.90 1.05
CA SER A 111 -28.80 -9.91 1.32
C SER A 111 -28.49 -9.49 2.74
N LYS A 112 -27.51 -10.14 3.37
CA LYS A 112 -26.89 -9.67 4.64
C LYS A 112 -25.95 -8.49 4.39
N ILE A 113 -26.47 -7.40 3.83
CA ILE A 113 -25.73 -6.14 3.70
C ILE A 113 -25.80 -5.45 5.07
N GLY A 114 -24.63 -5.14 5.66
CA GLY A 114 -24.57 -4.46 6.94
C GLY A 114 -25.25 -3.09 6.91
N LEU A 115 -25.77 -2.65 8.05
CA LEU A 115 -26.32 -1.31 8.20
C LEU A 115 -25.24 -0.26 7.98
N TYR A 116 -25.61 0.78 7.23
CA TYR A 116 -24.79 1.96 7.08
C TYR A 116 -25.06 2.91 8.24
N VAL A 117 -24.01 3.17 9.02
CA VAL A 117 -24.01 4.23 10.02
C VAL A 117 -23.28 5.43 9.43
N PRO A 118 -23.96 6.58 9.24
CA PRO A 118 -23.32 7.81 8.82
C PRO A 118 -22.24 8.19 9.81
N VAL A 119 -21.19 8.81 9.29
CA VAL A 119 -20.13 9.32 10.14
C VAL A 119 -20.53 10.69 10.68
N VAL A 120 -20.45 10.83 12.00
CA VAL A 120 -20.92 11.99 12.76
C VAL A 120 -19.86 12.44 13.77
N GLY A 121 -20.07 13.62 14.34
CA GLY A 121 -19.18 14.22 15.34
C GLY A 121 -17.75 14.41 14.82
N PHE A 122 -16.77 14.19 15.70
CA PHE A 122 -15.36 14.47 15.41
C PHE A 122 -14.84 13.77 14.14
N GLN A 123 -15.37 12.60 13.81
CA GLN A 123 -14.90 11.83 12.67
C GLN A 123 -15.30 12.51 11.36
N GLU A 124 -16.49 13.12 11.29
CA GLU A 124 -16.92 13.89 10.13
C GLU A 124 -16.12 15.20 10.01
N ASP A 125 -15.91 15.92 11.11
CA ASP A 125 -15.13 17.15 11.15
C ASP A 125 -13.69 16.91 10.67
N LEU A 126 -13.04 15.86 11.18
CA LEU A 126 -11.71 15.45 10.73
C LEU A 126 -11.71 15.00 9.28
N ARG A 127 -12.75 14.31 8.78
CA ARG A 127 -12.82 13.93 7.36
C ARG A 127 -12.86 15.15 6.47
N GLN A 128 -13.68 16.12 6.78
CA GLN A 128 -13.79 17.34 5.98
C GLN A 128 -12.45 18.08 5.96
N ALA A 129 -11.87 18.34 7.14
CA ALA A 129 -10.61 19.07 7.26
C ALA A 129 -9.43 18.33 6.60
N THR A 130 -9.27 17.02 6.86
CA THR A 130 -8.15 16.24 6.30
C THR A 130 -8.28 16.02 4.79
N ARG A 131 -9.49 15.80 4.27
CA ARG A 131 -9.71 15.66 2.82
C ARG A 131 -9.52 16.99 2.10
N PHE A 132 -9.95 18.10 2.68
CA PHE A 132 -9.69 19.43 2.13
C PHE A 132 -8.21 19.76 2.09
N ARG A 133 -7.46 19.45 3.15
CA ARG A 133 -5.98 19.55 3.14
C ARG A 133 -5.38 18.74 2.00
N VAL A 134 -5.81 17.49 1.81
CA VAL A 134 -5.33 16.65 0.69
C VAL A 134 -5.65 17.27 -0.67
N TYR A 135 -6.82 17.88 -0.83
CA TYR A 135 -7.18 18.63 -2.03
C TYR A 135 -6.21 19.80 -2.28
N LEU A 136 -5.93 20.63 -1.27
CA LEU A 136 -4.99 21.75 -1.39
C LEU A 136 -3.57 21.28 -1.73
N VAL A 137 -3.06 20.24 -1.06
CA VAL A 137 -1.74 19.66 -1.36
C VAL A 137 -1.64 19.15 -2.80
N ARG A 138 -2.72 18.54 -3.30
CA ARG A 138 -2.79 18.10 -4.71
C ARG A 138 -2.84 19.27 -5.67
N LYS A 139 -3.58 20.34 -5.36
CA LYS A 139 -3.60 21.56 -6.16
C LYS A 139 -2.23 22.21 -6.23
N ARG A 140 -1.54 22.37 -5.09
CA ARG A 140 -0.15 22.84 -5.05
C ARG A 140 0.78 21.96 -5.89
N SER A 141 0.67 20.64 -5.75
CA SER A 141 1.48 19.72 -6.56
C SER A 141 1.19 19.83 -8.06
N GLY A 142 -0.07 20.04 -8.44
CA GLY A 142 -0.48 20.29 -9.82
C GLY A 142 0.09 21.60 -10.36
N PHE A 143 0.07 22.67 -9.56
CA PHE A 143 0.70 23.95 -9.90
C PHE A 143 2.21 23.82 -10.12
N LEU A 144 2.92 23.06 -9.28
CA LEU A 144 4.35 22.81 -9.45
C LEU A 144 4.65 21.96 -10.69
N ASN A 145 3.79 21.00 -11.03
CA ASN A 145 3.94 20.25 -12.29
C ASN A 145 3.66 21.13 -13.51
N PHE A 146 2.70 22.04 -13.40
CA PHE A 146 2.43 23.03 -14.43
C PHE A 146 3.63 23.98 -14.62
N TRP A 147 4.23 24.43 -13.51
CA TRP A 147 5.46 25.21 -13.52
C TRP A 147 6.61 24.46 -14.20
N ASP A 148 6.84 23.19 -13.84
CA ASP A 148 7.87 22.36 -14.47
C ASP A 148 7.65 22.25 -15.98
N ALA A 149 6.40 22.04 -16.42
CA ALA A 149 6.05 22.01 -17.84
C ALA A 149 6.32 23.36 -18.53
N ARG A 150 6.08 24.48 -17.86
CA ARG A 150 6.34 25.82 -18.40
C ARG A 150 7.84 26.12 -18.49
N MET A 151 8.65 25.70 -17.53
CA MET A 151 10.11 25.80 -17.62
C MET A 151 10.64 25.00 -18.82
N ARG A 152 10.13 23.78 -19.02
CA ARG A 152 10.49 22.94 -20.18
C ARG A 152 10.11 23.59 -21.52
N TYR A 153 8.99 24.31 -21.58
CA TYR A 153 8.60 25.05 -22.78
C TYR A 153 9.66 26.08 -23.19
N TYR A 154 10.28 26.75 -22.21
CA TYR A 154 11.41 27.67 -22.43
C TYR A 154 12.76 26.95 -22.51
N GLY A 155 12.80 25.63 -22.73
CA GLY A 155 14.04 24.86 -22.84
C GLY A 155 14.77 24.59 -21.51
N ILE A 156 14.24 25.05 -20.37
CA ILE A 156 14.83 24.80 -19.06
C ILE A 156 14.41 23.41 -18.57
N THR A 157 15.37 22.49 -18.52
CA THR A 157 15.17 21.13 -18.04
C THR A 157 16.00 20.88 -16.79
N LEU A 158 15.40 20.30 -15.75
CA LEU A 158 16.14 19.85 -14.58
C LEU A 158 16.41 18.35 -14.64
N LYS A 159 17.59 17.97 -14.13
CA LYS A 159 17.98 16.57 -13.90
C LYS A 159 16.97 15.80 -13.04
N SER A 160 16.92 14.49 -13.25
CA SER A 160 15.92 13.61 -12.62
C SER A 160 16.03 13.59 -11.09
N GLU A 161 17.26 13.78 -10.61
CA GLU A 161 17.72 13.79 -9.23
C GLU A 161 17.22 15.04 -8.47
N ILE A 162 16.93 16.12 -9.20
CA ILE A 162 16.59 17.44 -8.65
C ILE A 162 15.11 17.78 -8.93
N LYS A 163 14.32 16.86 -9.50
CA LYS A 163 12.89 17.08 -9.82
C LYS A 163 12.02 17.54 -8.64
N THR A 164 12.45 17.31 -7.40
CA THR A 164 11.75 17.80 -6.20
C THR A 164 12.09 19.25 -5.83
N VAL A 165 12.99 19.91 -6.55
CA VAL A 165 13.47 21.26 -6.20
C VAL A 165 12.37 22.31 -6.23
N TRP A 166 11.35 22.17 -7.09
CA TRP A 166 10.20 23.09 -7.09
C TRP A 166 9.39 23.05 -5.79
N LYS A 167 9.58 22.01 -4.97
CA LYS A 167 9.00 21.88 -3.62
C LYS A 167 9.93 22.37 -2.51
N SER A 168 11.20 22.66 -2.83
CA SER A 168 12.20 23.13 -1.89
C SER A 168 12.18 24.65 -1.77
N ARG A 169 12.92 25.16 -0.78
CA ARG A 169 13.18 26.60 -0.64
C ARG A 169 13.90 27.16 -1.88
N GLY A 170 14.91 26.45 -2.39
CA GLY A 170 15.63 26.85 -3.59
C GLY A 170 14.73 27.01 -4.82
N GLY A 171 13.73 26.14 -5.02
CA GLY A 171 12.77 26.32 -6.11
C GLY A 171 11.86 27.54 -5.95
N ARG A 172 11.58 27.98 -4.72
CA ARG A 172 10.84 29.23 -4.46
C ARG A 172 11.72 30.45 -4.68
N ASP A 173 12.96 30.41 -4.22
CA ASP A 173 13.93 31.49 -4.41
C ASP A 173 14.21 31.67 -5.90
N PHE A 174 14.35 30.58 -6.66
CA PHE A 174 14.43 30.60 -8.13
C PHE A 174 13.26 31.38 -8.76
N MET A 175 12.03 31.05 -8.37
CA MET A 175 10.86 31.74 -8.92
C MET A 175 10.88 33.24 -8.57
N ARG A 176 11.24 33.61 -7.32
CA ARG A 176 11.28 35.02 -6.87
C ARG A 176 12.28 35.85 -7.68
N GLU A 177 13.44 35.28 -7.90
CA GLU A 177 14.54 35.95 -8.59
C GLU A 177 14.24 36.09 -10.08
N LEU A 178 13.59 35.08 -10.67
CA LEU A 178 13.08 35.17 -12.03
C LEU A 178 11.97 36.23 -12.15
N ALA A 179 11.07 36.33 -11.17
CA ALA A 179 10.03 37.36 -11.11
C ALA A 179 10.59 38.77 -10.91
N ALA A 180 11.69 38.92 -10.17
CA ALA A 180 12.42 40.17 -10.02
C ALA A 180 13.19 40.59 -11.30
N GLY A 181 13.21 39.73 -12.31
CA GLY A 181 13.86 39.98 -13.60
C GLY A 181 15.32 39.53 -13.68
N SER A 182 15.84 38.87 -12.65
CA SER A 182 17.19 38.31 -12.69
C SER A 182 17.29 37.22 -13.77
N ARG A 183 18.42 37.20 -14.47
CA ARG A 183 18.81 36.19 -15.47
C ARG A 183 20.25 35.68 -15.25
N ASP A 184 20.79 35.91 -14.05
CA ASP A 184 22.14 35.48 -13.70
C ASP A 184 22.20 33.95 -13.55
N LEU A 185 22.79 33.31 -14.56
CA LEU A 185 22.93 31.86 -14.62
C LEU A 185 23.70 31.30 -13.42
N LYS A 186 24.73 31.99 -12.93
CA LYS A 186 25.58 31.49 -11.85
C LYS A 186 24.79 31.48 -10.54
N PHE A 187 24.08 32.57 -10.29
CA PHE A 187 23.21 32.66 -9.13
C PHE A 187 22.10 31.59 -9.13
N PHE A 188 21.46 31.30 -10.26
CA PHE A 188 20.47 30.21 -10.35
C PHE A 188 21.09 28.82 -10.17
N GLN A 189 22.33 28.60 -10.62
CA GLN A 189 23.05 27.35 -10.36
C GLN A 189 23.31 27.16 -8.86
N ASP A 190 23.75 28.21 -8.18
CA ASP A 190 24.01 28.20 -6.74
C ASP A 190 22.74 27.90 -5.94
N ILE A 191 21.61 28.54 -6.28
CA ILE A 191 20.30 28.28 -5.65
C ILE A 191 19.86 26.82 -5.80
N LEU A 192 20.11 26.23 -6.97
CA LEU A 192 19.70 24.86 -7.27
C LEU A 192 20.72 23.81 -6.82
N GLY A 193 21.90 24.23 -6.33
CA GLY A 193 22.99 23.35 -5.93
C GLY A 193 23.55 22.54 -7.10
N LEU A 194 23.70 23.17 -8.27
CA LEU A 194 24.22 22.56 -9.49
C LEU A 194 25.72 22.88 -9.63
N ASP A 195 26.55 21.85 -9.73
CA ASP A 195 27.99 22.01 -10.02
C ASP A 195 28.23 22.37 -11.51
N ASN A 196 29.36 23.06 -11.77
CA ASN A 196 29.81 23.66 -13.05
C ASN A 196 29.14 23.16 -14.34
N MET A 197 28.49 24.08 -15.08
CA MET A 197 27.90 23.93 -16.43
C MET A 197 27.54 22.48 -16.77
N ASP A 198 26.68 21.90 -15.94
CA ASP A 198 26.10 20.61 -16.24
C ASP A 198 25.29 20.73 -17.55
N ARG A 199 25.84 20.17 -18.63
CA ARG A 199 25.32 20.26 -20.01
C ARG A 199 23.84 19.87 -20.13
N ASP A 200 23.33 19.12 -19.14
CA ASP A 200 21.98 18.58 -19.13
C ASP A 200 20.91 19.53 -18.55
N SER A 201 21.29 20.56 -17.78
CA SER A 201 20.32 21.39 -17.04
C SER A 201 19.85 22.64 -17.80
N HIS A 202 20.31 22.86 -19.04
CA HIS A 202 19.89 23.90 -20.01
C HIS A 202 19.51 25.29 -19.45
N LEU A 203 20.07 25.71 -18.31
CA LEU A 203 19.72 26.97 -17.66
C LEU A 203 20.06 28.19 -18.52
N TRP A 204 20.96 28.06 -19.50
CA TRP A 204 21.29 29.12 -20.45
C TRP A 204 20.06 29.70 -21.16
N ALA A 205 18.99 28.90 -21.34
CA ALA A 205 17.75 29.33 -21.95
C ALA A 205 16.94 30.32 -21.09
N LEU A 206 17.38 30.60 -19.85
CA LEU A 206 16.85 31.70 -19.04
C LEU A 206 16.90 33.04 -19.79
N LYS A 207 17.95 33.28 -20.58
CA LYS A 207 18.12 34.51 -21.37
C LYS A 207 17.03 34.68 -22.42
N ASP A 208 16.43 33.59 -22.87
CA ASP A 208 15.40 33.57 -23.91
C ASP A 208 14.00 33.77 -23.33
N ILE A 209 13.86 33.82 -21.99
CA ILE A 209 12.58 34.07 -21.33
C ILE A 209 12.21 35.56 -21.47
N PRO A 210 11.07 35.90 -22.09
CA PRO A 210 10.62 37.28 -22.23
C PRO A 210 10.46 37.98 -20.88
N GLU A 211 10.81 39.26 -20.80
CA GLU A 211 10.64 40.06 -19.57
C GLU A 211 9.18 40.13 -19.10
N SER A 212 8.23 40.13 -20.04
CA SER A 212 6.79 40.09 -19.72
C SER A 212 6.38 38.85 -18.92
N PHE A 213 7.16 37.77 -19.01
CA PHE A 213 6.93 36.56 -18.22
C PHE A 213 7.22 36.78 -16.74
N ASN A 214 8.05 37.76 -16.34
CA ASN A 214 8.36 38.06 -14.94
C ASN A 214 7.09 38.30 -14.10
N ALA A 215 6.16 39.11 -14.62
CA ALA A 215 4.87 39.36 -13.99
C ALA A 215 4.04 38.07 -13.84
N VAL A 216 4.10 37.19 -14.84
CA VAL A 216 3.41 35.89 -14.80
C VAL A 216 4.05 34.97 -13.75
N VAL A 217 5.38 34.98 -13.60
CA VAL A 217 6.08 34.24 -12.53
C VAL A 217 5.64 34.74 -11.16
N GLN A 218 5.50 36.06 -10.98
CA GLN A 218 4.97 36.63 -9.74
C GLN A 218 3.56 36.08 -9.42
N MET A 219 2.66 36.02 -10.41
CA MET A 219 1.34 35.42 -10.21
C MET A 219 1.42 33.93 -9.81
N TYR A 220 2.36 33.17 -10.37
CA TYR A 220 2.59 31.77 -9.95
C TYR A 220 3.05 31.68 -8.49
N LEU A 221 3.97 32.55 -8.08
CA LEU A 221 4.44 32.62 -6.69
C LEU A 221 3.30 32.93 -5.74
N ASP A 222 2.51 33.97 -6.00
CA ASP A 222 1.40 34.39 -5.15
C ASP A 222 0.38 33.25 -4.97
N MET A 223 0.06 32.54 -6.05
CA MET A 223 -0.83 31.37 -6.01
C MET A 223 -0.23 30.22 -5.19
N LEU A 224 1.07 29.94 -5.33
CA LEU A 224 1.76 28.89 -4.58
C LEU A 224 1.84 29.22 -3.09
N GLU A 225 2.21 30.45 -2.74
CA GLU A 225 2.30 30.94 -1.37
C GLU A 225 0.92 30.97 -0.71
N GLY A 226 -0.11 31.41 -1.44
CA GLY A 226 -1.50 31.35 -1.00
C GLY A 226 -1.97 29.92 -0.71
N LEU A 227 -1.63 28.95 -1.58
CA LEU A 227 -1.93 27.54 -1.33
C LEU A 227 -1.17 26.98 -0.11
N ASP A 228 0.10 27.36 0.06
CA ASP A 228 0.91 26.95 1.22
C ASP A 228 0.31 27.48 2.53
N GLU A 229 -0.16 28.72 2.54
CA GLU A 229 -0.86 29.33 3.68
C GLU A 229 -2.20 28.63 3.96
N LYS A 230 -3.01 28.35 2.94
CA LYS A 230 -4.27 27.59 3.13
C LYS A 230 -4.03 26.17 3.65
N ILE A 231 -2.93 25.53 3.26
CA ILE A 231 -2.55 24.24 3.83
C ILE A 231 -2.26 24.38 5.32
N LYS A 232 -1.45 25.36 5.74
CA LYS A 232 -1.18 25.63 7.16
C LYS A 232 -2.45 25.91 7.96
N GLN A 233 -3.36 26.72 7.42
CA GLN A 233 -4.66 27.01 8.03
C GLN A 233 -5.49 25.73 8.20
N SER A 234 -5.53 24.86 7.18
CA SER A 234 -6.23 23.57 7.29
C SER A 234 -5.61 22.64 8.34
N GLU A 235 -4.28 22.66 8.50
CA GLU A 235 -3.60 21.89 9.55
C GLU A 235 -3.90 22.43 10.96
N LYS A 236 -4.04 23.75 11.11
CA LYS A 236 -4.48 24.37 12.36
C LYS A 236 -5.89 23.93 12.74
N VAL A 237 -6.82 23.91 11.78
CA VAL A 237 -8.19 23.40 12.01
C VAL A 237 -8.18 21.93 12.44
N ILE A 238 -7.36 21.08 11.79
CA ILE A 238 -7.21 19.67 12.19
C ILE A 238 -6.74 19.57 13.65
N ARG A 239 -5.74 20.36 14.06
CA ARG A 239 -5.25 20.37 15.45
C ARG A 239 -6.32 20.85 16.44
N GLN A 240 -7.08 21.87 16.07
CA GLN A 240 -8.19 22.39 16.90
C GLN A 240 -9.27 21.34 17.13
N ILE A 241 -9.65 20.59 16.08
CA ILE A 241 -10.62 19.50 16.21
C ILE A 241 -10.07 18.41 17.15
N ILE A 242 -8.79 18.02 17.00
CA ILE A 242 -8.15 17.02 17.87
C ILE A 242 -8.15 17.48 19.33
N SER A 243 -7.83 18.75 19.60
CA SER A 243 -7.85 19.30 20.96
C SER A 243 -9.25 19.55 21.52
N GLY A 244 -10.31 19.41 20.71
CA GLY A 244 -11.69 19.67 21.11
C GLY A 244 -12.26 18.62 22.06
N SER A 245 -11.68 17.43 22.13
CA SER A 245 -12.04 16.44 23.14
C SER A 245 -10.82 15.69 23.67
N GLU A 246 -10.84 15.40 24.97
CA GLU A 246 -9.74 14.70 25.63
C GLU A 246 -9.55 13.28 25.08
N GLU A 247 -10.66 12.57 24.84
CA GLU A 247 -10.63 11.22 24.26
C GLU A 247 -9.98 11.20 22.87
N LEU A 248 -10.27 12.22 22.03
CA LEU A 248 -9.69 12.30 20.69
C LEU A 248 -8.22 12.66 20.72
N ARG A 249 -7.83 13.55 21.64
CA ARG A 249 -6.43 13.92 21.89
C ARG A 249 -5.63 12.70 22.34
N GLU A 250 -6.13 11.94 23.31
CA GLU A 250 -5.51 10.71 23.78
C GLU A 250 -5.37 9.67 22.66
N ALA A 251 -6.44 9.44 21.88
CA ALA A 251 -6.40 8.52 20.74
C ALA A 251 -5.39 8.97 19.67
N HIS A 252 -5.26 10.28 19.45
CA HIS A 252 -4.28 10.85 18.52
C HIS A 252 -2.84 10.66 19.02
N ASP A 253 -2.57 10.98 20.29
CA ASP A 253 -1.25 10.86 20.91
C ASP A 253 -0.79 9.39 20.93
N LEU A 254 -1.69 8.46 21.24
CA LEU A 254 -1.41 7.02 21.14
C LEU A 254 -1.06 6.61 19.71
N LEU A 255 -1.74 7.14 18.70
CA LEU A 255 -1.42 6.84 17.30
C LEU A 255 -0.06 7.40 16.87
N LEU A 256 0.42 8.49 17.47
CA LEU A 256 1.78 9.02 17.20
C LEU A 256 2.88 8.05 17.64
N THR A 257 2.60 7.13 18.56
CA THR A 257 3.55 6.08 18.95
C THR A 257 3.77 5.03 17.86
N VAL A 258 2.89 4.96 16.85
CA VAL A 258 3.03 4.05 15.72
C VAL A 258 4.13 4.56 14.78
N PRO A 259 5.12 3.74 14.39
CA PRO A 259 6.19 4.19 13.49
C PRO A 259 5.67 4.82 12.19
N GLY A 260 6.15 6.02 11.88
CA GLY A 260 5.78 6.79 10.69
C GLY A 260 4.44 7.51 10.76
N PHE A 261 3.72 7.43 11.88
CA PHE A 261 2.53 8.24 12.10
C PHE A 261 2.95 9.64 12.60
N GLY A 262 2.79 10.64 11.73
CA GLY A 262 2.81 12.04 12.14
C GLY A 262 1.40 12.56 12.43
N THR A 263 1.31 13.80 12.93
CA THR A 263 0.05 14.46 13.31
C THR A 263 -1.06 14.31 12.26
N ILE A 264 -0.73 14.55 10.98
CA ILE A 264 -1.70 14.48 9.88
C ILE A 264 -2.07 13.03 9.54
N THR A 265 -1.11 12.10 9.58
CA THR A 265 -1.38 10.69 9.29
C THR A 265 -2.30 10.09 10.35
N ALA A 266 -2.04 10.37 11.63
CA ALA A 266 -2.91 9.97 12.74
C ALA A 266 -4.31 10.58 12.60
N ALA A 267 -4.41 11.88 12.29
CA ALA A 267 -5.68 12.54 12.06
C ALA A 267 -6.48 11.91 10.90
N VAL A 268 -5.84 11.59 9.77
CA VAL A 268 -6.49 10.89 8.65
C VAL A 268 -6.95 9.50 9.06
N TYR A 269 -6.17 8.79 9.88
CA TYR A 269 -6.54 7.47 10.37
C TYR A 269 -7.80 7.57 11.26
N LEU A 270 -7.84 8.49 12.23
CA LEU A 270 -9.01 8.73 13.07
C LEU A 270 -10.24 9.14 12.23
N ALA A 271 -10.05 10.04 11.27
CA ALA A 271 -11.09 10.47 10.34
C ALA A 271 -11.69 9.28 9.55
N GLU A 272 -10.86 8.40 9.01
CA GLU A 272 -11.34 7.36 8.09
C GLU A 272 -11.72 6.06 8.79
N ILE A 273 -11.11 5.74 9.94
CA ILE A 273 -11.29 4.48 10.68
C ILE A 273 -12.16 4.69 11.92
N GLY A 274 -11.85 5.69 12.76
CA GLY A 274 -12.52 5.96 14.05
C GLY A 274 -11.50 6.05 15.19
N GLY A 275 -12.00 6.37 16.40
CA GLY A 275 -11.20 6.44 17.64
C GLY A 275 -11.25 5.13 18.43
N PHE A 276 -11.48 5.20 19.74
CA PHE A 276 -11.51 4.03 20.61
C PHE A 276 -12.69 3.08 20.36
N SER A 277 -13.79 3.56 19.75
CA SER A 277 -14.91 2.74 19.28
C SER A 277 -14.63 1.96 17.99
N VAL A 278 -13.36 1.79 17.60
CA VAL A 278 -12.95 1.13 16.35
C VAL A 278 -13.55 -0.28 16.18
N THR A 279 -13.79 -0.99 17.29
CA THR A 279 -14.34 -2.35 17.29
C THR A 279 -15.81 -2.43 16.92
N GLU A 280 -16.57 -1.35 17.11
CA GLU A 280 -17.98 -1.27 16.69
C GLU A 280 -18.08 -1.29 15.17
N ARG A 281 -17.09 -0.71 14.49
CA ARG A 281 -17.05 -0.60 13.04
C ARG A 281 -16.25 -1.72 12.37
N PHE A 282 -15.17 -2.17 12.99
CA PHE A 282 -14.28 -3.18 12.42
C PHE A 282 -14.06 -4.33 13.40
N LYS A 283 -14.53 -5.53 13.01
CA LYS A 283 -14.37 -6.76 13.81
C LYS A 283 -12.91 -7.11 14.12
N ASN A 284 -11.98 -6.79 13.23
CA ASN A 284 -10.56 -7.09 13.39
C ASN A 284 -9.66 -6.20 12.52
N ALA A 285 -8.35 -6.19 12.83
CA ALA A 285 -7.32 -5.48 12.09
C ALA A 285 -7.29 -5.80 10.58
N GLY A 286 -7.58 -7.06 10.22
CA GLY A 286 -7.69 -7.50 8.83
C GLY A 286 -8.82 -6.81 8.06
N SER A 287 -9.92 -6.46 8.74
CA SER A 287 -11.05 -5.72 8.17
C SER A 287 -10.66 -4.28 7.88
N VAL A 288 -9.87 -3.65 8.75
CA VAL A 288 -9.27 -2.33 8.50
C VAL A 288 -8.32 -2.39 7.30
N ALA A 289 -7.44 -3.38 7.22
CA ALA A 289 -6.53 -3.53 6.09
C ALA A 289 -7.28 -3.70 4.74
N LYS A 290 -8.40 -4.42 4.74
CA LYS A 290 -9.29 -4.55 3.57
C LYS A 290 -9.94 -3.21 3.22
N TYR A 291 -10.54 -2.53 4.20
CA TYR A 291 -11.14 -1.21 4.02
C TYR A 291 -10.14 -0.19 3.46
N SER A 292 -8.92 -0.21 3.97
CA SER A 292 -7.81 0.64 3.53
C SER A 292 -7.22 0.23 2.17
N GLY A 293 -7.69 -0.83 1.50
CA GLY A 293 -7.17 -1.25 0.19
C GLY A 293 -5.72 -1.78 0.23
N LEU A 294 -5.32 -2.38 1.35
CA LEU A 294 -3.98 -2.94 1.61
C LEU A 294 -3.93 -4.48 1.50
N CYS A 295 -5.07 -5.11 1.19
CA CYS A 295 -5.14 -6.56 0.98
C CYS A 295 -5.15 -6.89 -0.52
N PRO A 296 -4.12 -7.58 -1.06
CA PRO A 296 -4.17 -8.08 -2.43
C PRO A 296 -5.27 -9.15 -2.56
N THR A 297 -5.96 -9.20 -3.71
CA THR A 297 -6.93 -10.26 -4.03
C THR A 297 -6.26 -11.26 -4.96
N LYS A 298 -6.43 -12.57 -4.70
CA LYS A 298 -6.02 -13.61 -5.65
C LYS A 298 -7.12 -13.77 -6.70
N ARG A 299 -6.78 -13.67 -7.99
CA ARG A 299 -7.62 -14.12 -9.10
C ARG A 299 -7.03 -15.44 -9.59
N ILE A 300 -7.81 -16.52 -9.56
CA ILE A 300 -7.40 -17.81 -10.10
C ILE A 300 -8.09 -17.95 -11.46
N SER A 301 -7.31 -18.18 -12.52
CA SER A 301 -7.83 -18.48 -13.86
C SER A 301 -6.93 -19.53 -14.51
N GLY A 302 -7.50 -20.66 -14.94
CA GLY A 302 -6.79 -21.76 -15.61
C GLY A 302 -5.53 -22.19 -14.87
N ASP A 303 -5.69 -22.68 -13.64
CA ASP A 303 -4.64 -23.13 -12.70
C ASP A 303 -3.55 -22.12 -12.30
N LYS A 304 -3.60 -20.88 -12.82
CA LYS A 304 -2.68 -19.81 -12.43
C LYS A 304 -3.33 -18.84 -11.46
N ALA A 305 -2.75 -18.73 -10.28
CA ALA A 305 -3.09 -17.69 -9.31
C ALA A 305 -2.37 -16.38 -9.67
N VAL A 306 -3.09 -15.42 -10.25
CA VAL A 306 -2.60 -14.06 -10.47
C VAL A 306 -3.05 -13.18 -9.30
N SER A 307 -2.11 -12.69 -8.51
CA SER A 307 -2.41 -11.69 -7.48
C SER A 307 -2.60 -10.33 -8.13
N PHE A 308 -3.78 -9.71 -7.94
CA PHE A 308 -4.02 -8.35 -8.41
C PHE A 308 -4.54 -7.47 -7.27
N ARG A 309 -4.19 -6.19 -7.32
CA ARG A 309 -4.73 -5.20 -6.39
C ARG A 309 -6.08 -4.74 -6.90
N ARG A 310 -7.16 -5.11 -6.21
CA ARG A 310 -8.46 -4.47 -6.42
C ARG A 310 -8.31 -2.96 -6.25
N ARG A 311 -8.85 -2.16 -7.17
CA ARG A 311 -8.90 -0.68 -7.10
C ARG A 311 -9.85 -0.16 -6.01
N PHE A 312 -10.32 -1.03 -5.11
CA PHE A 312 -11.39 -0.78 -4.16
C PHE A 312 -10.81 -0.67 -2.74
N GLY A 313 -11.16 0.42 -2.05
CA GLY A 313 -10.70 0.75 -0.70
C GLY A 313 -10.66 2.27 -0.49
N ASN A 314 -10.61 2.70 0.77
CA ASN A 314 -10.55 4.12 1.10
C ASN A 314 -9.17 4.69 0.75
N ARG A 315 -9.15 5.52 -0.31
CA ARG A 315 -7.93 6.13 -0.85
C ARG A 315 -7.21 7.08 0.11
N HIS A 316 -7.93 7.68 1.06
CA HIS A 316 -7.36 8.69 1.97
C HIS A 316 -6.49 8.02 3.03
N VAL A 317 -7.05 7.03 3.75
CA VAL A 317 -6.27 6.22 4.71
C VAL A 317 -5.21 5.39 3.98
N ASN A 318 -5.48 4.86 2.78
CA ASN A 318 -4.46 4.15 2.02
C ASN A 318 -3.23 5.02 1.76
N HIS A 319 -3.45 6.24 1.26
CA HIS A 319 -2.36 7.16 0.96
C HIS A 319 -1.59 7.53 2.22
N ALA A 320 -2.28 7.84 3.32
CA ALA A 320 -1.65 8.17 4.61
C ALA A 320 -0.77 7.03 5.13
N LEU A 321 -1.26 5.78 5.09
CA LEU A 321 -0.51 4.59 5.50
C LEU A 321 0.70 4.31 4.60
N ILE A 322 0.58 4.56 3.29
CA ILE A 322 1.71 4.44 2.35
C ILE A 322 2.76 5.52 2.63
N MET A 323 2.36 6.73 3.00
CA MET A 323 3.29 7.79 3.40
C MET A 323 4.00 7.46 4.71
N ALA A 324 3.28 6.93 5.71
CA ALA A 324 3.90 6.40 6.93
C ALA A 324 4.92 5.30 6.60
N ALA A 325 4.53 4.32 5.79
CA ALA A 325 5.44 3.26 5.35
C ALA A 325 6.66 3.79 4.59
N ASN A 326 6.53 4.84 3.78
CA ASN A 326 7.67 5.48 3.12
C ASN A 326 8.66 6.10 4.11
N SER A 327 8.17 6.70 5.20
CA SER A 327 9.03 7.27 6.25
C SER A 327 9.78 6.19 7.03
N VAL A 328 9.12 5.07 7.33
CA VAL A 328 9.71 3.93 8.06
C VAL A 328 10.60 3.06 7.15
N TRP A 329 10.43 3.14 5.82
CA TRP A 329 11.09 2.26 4.86
C TRP A 329 12.61 2.17 5.01
N LYS A 330 13.27 3.27 5.41
CA LYS A 330 14.72 3.34 5.60
C LYS A 330 15.18 3.16 7.06
N SER A 331 14.24 3.00 8.00
CA SER A 331 14.57 2.78 9.41
C SER A 331 15.39 1.50 9.59
N SER A 332 16.36 1.52 10.51
CA SER A 332 17.14 0.37 10.94
C SER A 332 16.35 -0.57 11.86
N GLU A 333 15.21 -0.13 12.39
CA GLU A 333 14.31 -0.96 13.20
C GLU A 333 13.85 -2.23 12.46
N ASP A 334 13.53 -3.26 13.24
CA ASP A 334 13.12 -4.58 12.75
C ASP A 334 11.98 -4.52 11.74
N ILE A 335 10.99 -3.65 11.97
CA ILE A 335 9.86 -3.46 11.06
C ILE A 335 10.29 -2.94 9.67
N GLY A 336 11.31 -2.07 9.62
CA GLY A 336 11.89 -1.54 8.39
C GLY A 336 12.69 -2.61 7.65
N SER A 337 13.54 -3.34 8.38
CA SER A 337 14.34 -4.45 7.85
C SER A 337 13.47 -5.59 7.31
N TRP A 338 12.44 -6.00 8.07
CA TRP A 338 11.44 -6.97 7.65
C TRP A 338 10.74 -6.59 6.35
N ALA A 339 10.30 -5.33 6.23
CA ALA A 339 9.64 -4.84 5.03
C ALA A 339 10.55 -4.84 3.79
N ARG A 340 11.84 -4.50 3.97
CA ARG A 340 12.85 -4.60 2.91
C ARG A 340 13.11 -6.06 2.52
N GLY A 341 13.18 -6.98 3.49
CA GLY A 341 13.28 -8.41 3.25
C GLY A 341 12.12 -8.95 2.39
N ILE A 342 10.88 -8.50 2.66
CA ILE A 342 9.72 -8.83 1.81
C ILE A 342 9.90 -8.34 0.37
N SER A 343 10.48 -7.15 0.18
CA SER A 343 10.72 -6.64 -1.18
C SER A 343 11.74 -7.44 -1.97
N GLY A 344 12.67 -8.15 -1.33
CA GLY A 344 13.58 -9.07 -2.02
C GLY A 344 12.85 -10.15 -2.82
N ARG A 345 11.62 -10.50 -2.43
CA ARG A 345 10.75 -11.47 -3.11
C ARG A 345 9.96 -10.90 -4.29
N GLY A 346 10.06 -9.62 -4.57
CA GLY A 346 9.26 -8.96 -5.59
C GLY A 346 9.70 -7.52 -5.88
N HIS A 347 8.74 -6.62 -6.12
CA HIS A 347 9.05 -5.21 -6.32
C HIS A 347 9.16 -4.48 -4.97
N ARG A 348 9.97 -3.41 -4.91
CA ARG A 348 10.04 -2.46 -3.77
C ARG A 348 8.67 -2.02 -3.24
N ASN A 349 7.68 -1.90 -4.12
CA ASN A 349 6.35 -1.43 -3.76
C ASN A 349 5.54 -2.51 -3.02
N THR A 350 5.85 -3.79 -3.25
CA THR A 350 5.27 -4.90 -2.50
C THR A 350 5.66 -4.82 -1.02
N GLY A 351 6.94 -4.59 -0.73
CA GLY A 351 7.43 -4.39 0.64
C GLY A 351 6.77 -3.18 1.31
N LYS A 352 6.67 -2.05 0.61
CA LYS A 352 6.00 -0.84 1.13
C LYS A 352 4.52 -1.05 1.44
N VAL A 353 3.79 -1.79 0.60
CA VAL A 353 2.39 -2.12 0.85
C VAL A 353 2.26 -3.08 2.03
N ALA A 354 3.16 -4.07 2.17
CA ALA A 354 3.19 -4.96 3.32
C ALA A 354 3.48 -4.19 4.63
N LEU A 355 4.40 -3.23 4.59
CA LEU A 355 4.69 -2.32 5.69
C LEU A 355 3.47 -1.47 6.05
N ALA A 356 2.83 -0.83 5.08
CA ALA A 356 1.62 -0.04 5.30
C ALA A 356 0.49 -0.89 5.90
N ARG A 357 0.35 -2.15 5.46
CA ARG A 357 -0.59 -3.11 6.07
C ARG A 357 -0.25 -3.36 7.54
N ARG A 358 1.00 -3.63 7.85
CA ARG A 358 1.45 -3.88 9.23
C ARG A 358 1.19 -2.66 10.12
N LEU A 359 1.55 -1.47 9.67
CA LEU A 359 1.27 -0.22 10.39
C LEU A 359 -0.24 -0.01 10.63
N SER A 360 -1.07 -0.35 9.63
CA SER A 360 -2.53 -0.32 9.78
C SER A 360 -3.05 -1.27 10.86
N GLU A 361 -2.44 -2.46 10.98
CA GLU A 361 -2.79 -3.46 12.00
C GLU A 361 -2.36 -2.97 13.39
N ILE A 362 -1.13 -2.44 13.53
CA ILE A 362 -0.62 -1.85 14.77
C ILE A 362 -1.54 -0.72 15.25
N ALA A 363 -1.88 0.23 14.38
CA ALA A 363 -2.76 1.35 14.71
C ALA A 363 -4.16 0.89 15.19
N TYR A 364 -4.72 -0.17 14.60
CA TYR A 364 -5.98 -0.76 15.07
C TYR A 364 -5.83 -1.33 16.49
N HIS A 365 -4.73 -2.04 16.76
CA HIS A 365 -4.49 -2.61 18.08
C HIS A 365 -4.26 -1.54 19.15
N VAL A 366 -3.52 -0.48 18.82
CA VAL A 366 -3.31 0.70 19.69
C VAL A 366 -4.65 1.30 20.13
N LEU A 367 -5.54 1.61 19.18
CA LEU A 367 -6.87 2.15 19.49
C LEU A 367 -7.75 1.16 20.27
N ARG A 368 -7.70 -0.13 19.92
CA ARG A 368 -8.49 -1.16 20.61
C ARG A 368 -8.05 -1.35 22.06
N THR A 369 -6.75 -1.34 22.33
CA THR A 369 -6.21 -1.62 23.67
C THR A 369 -5.97 -0.37 24.50
N LYS A 370 -6.09 0.83 23.92
CA LYS A 370 -5.75 2.12 24.55
C LYS A 370 -4.35 2.14 25.14
N ASN A 371 -3.40 1.52 24.44
CA ASN A 371 -2.01 1.41 24.87
C ASN A 371 -1.09 1.81 23.72
N SER A 372 0.07 2.35 24.06
CA SER A 372 1.11 2.71 23.09
C SER A 372 1.51 1.52 22.22
N ALA A 373 1.98 1.80 21.01
CA ALA A 373 2.44 0.79 20.07
C ALA A 373 3.59 -0.02 20.69
N ASN A 374 3.37 -1.32 20.84
CA ASN A 374 4.42 -2.26 21.25
C ASN A 374 4.78 -3.14 20.05
N LEU A 375 5.96 -2.87 19.48
CA LEU A 375 6.50 -3.59 18.31
C LEU A 375 6.98 -5.00 18.66
N GLU A 376 7.37 -5.27 19.91
CA GLU A 376 7.88 -6.59 20.35
C GLU A 376 6.81 -7.69 20.28
N LYS A 377 5.53 -7.31 20.35
CA LYS A 377 4.41 -8.23 20.12
C LYS A 377 4.35 -8.76 18.68
N TYR A 378 5.10 -8.17 17.75
CA TYR A 378 5.13 -8.56 16.36
C TYR A 378 6.41 -9.31 16.04
N ASP A 379 6.24 -10.55 15.59
CA ASP A 379 7.36 -11.35 15.15
C ASP A 379 7.81 -10.96 13.73
N PHE A 380 8.72 -9.99 13.64
CA PHE A 380 9.34 -9.57 12.39
C PHE A 380 10.37 -10.59 11.87
N HIS A 381 10.93 -11.44 12.74
CA HIS A 381 11.92 -12.45 12.39
C HIS A 381 11.32 -13.84 12.14
N ALA A 382 9.99 -14.01 12.21
CA ALA A 382 9.30 -15.28 12.02
C ALA A 382 9.76 -16.02 10.76
N THR A 383 9.94 -15.25 9.69
CA THR A 383 10.32 -15.81 8.40
C THR A 383 11.79 -16.22 8.36
N GLU A 384 12.66 -15.44 8.97
CA GLU A 384 14.09 -15.75 9.12
C GLU A 384 14.30 -16.97 10.01
N ARG A 385 13.59 -17.06 11.14
CA ARG A 385 13.61 -18.26 12.01
C ARG A 385 13.11 -19.50 11.30
N LYS A 386 11.99 -19.40 10.56
CA LYS A 386 11.49 -20.53 9.76
C LYS A 386 12.51 -20.93 8.71
N MET A 387 13.16 -19.97 8.06
CA MET A 387 14.23 -20.24 7.08
C MET A 387 15.44 -20.90 7.73
N ALA A 388 15.92 -20.38 8.86
CA ALA A 388 17.03 -20.98 9.62
C ALA A 388 16.71 -22.41 10.05
N LYS A 389 15.45 -22.71 10.42
CA LYS A 389 15.02 -24.08 10.72
C LYS A 389 15.11 -25.00 9.50
N GLU A 390 14.64 -24.56 8.33
CA GLU A 390 14.77 -25.34 7.08
C GLU A 390 16.24 -25.55 6.70
N VAL A 391 17.08 -24.53 6.83
CA VAL A 391 18.52 -24.62 6.55
C VAL A 391 19.22 -25.56 7.52
N ARG A 392 18.89 -25.52 8.82
CA ARG A 392 19.38 -26.51 9.78
C ARG A 392 18.96 -27.93 9.42
N LYS A 393 17.70 -28.13 8.98
CA LYS A 393 17.24 -29.46 8.52
C LYS A 393 18.08 -29.96 7.34
N VAL A 394 18.34 -29.11 6.35
CA VAL A 394 19.24 -29.42 5.22
C VAL A 394 20.63 -29.77 5.70
N SER A 395 21.17 -29.04 6.67
CA SER A 395 22.47 -29.35 7.25
C SER A 395 22.57 -30.73 7.87
N TYR A 396 21.56 -31.14 8.64
CA TYR A 396 21.57 -32.43 9.30
C TYR A 396 21.58 -33.55 8.25
N ILE A 397 20.74 -33.43 7.22
CA ILE A 397 20.72 -34.36 6.09
C ILE A 397 22.12 -34.43 5.45
N LEU A 398 22.79 -33.31 5.23
CA LEU A 398 24.11 -33.29 4.58
C LEU A 398 25.25 -33.84 5.46
N ASN A 399 25.16 -33.72 6.78
CA ASN A 399 26.18 -34.21 7.69
C ASN A 399 26.20 -35.76 7.80
N ASP A 400 25.06 -36.42 7.57
CA ASP A 400 24.92 -37.87 7.70
C ASP A 400 25.09 -38.64 6.38
N VAL A 401 25.27 -37.92 5.26
CA VAL A 401 25.27 -38.50 3.91
C VAL A 401 26.70 -38.60 3.35
N LYS A 402 27.20 -39.83 3.20
CA LYS A 402 28.46 -40.13 2.47
C LYS A 402 28.28 -40.08 0.95
N THR A 403 27.09 -40.42 0.46
CA THR A 403 26.71 -40.44 -0.97
C THR A 403 25.25 -40.02 -1.10
N VAL A 404 24.95 -39.01 -1.93
CA VAL A 404 23.57 -38.49 -2.11
C VAL A 404 22.75 -39.47 -2.96
N ASP A 405 21.84 -40.23 -2.35
CA ASP A 405 20.89 -41.09 -3.04
C ASP A 405 19.65 -40.32 -3.53
N VAL A 406 18.74 -41.00 -4.24
CA VAL A 406 17.57 -40.37 -4.89
C VAL A 406 16.64 -39.72 -3.87
N GLU A 407 16.39 -40.36 -2.73
CA GLU A 407 15.50 -39.86 -1.68
C GLU A 407 16.09 -38.61 -1.00
N THR A 408 17.37 -38.65 -0.64
CA THR A 408 18.11 -37.47 -0.13
C THR A 408 18.09 -36.33 -1.14
N ARG A 409 18.26 -36.63 -2.44
CA ARG A 409 18.22 -35.62 -3.51
C ARG A 409 16.87 -34.93 -3.63
N GLU A 410 15.77 -35.66 -3.43
CA GLU A 410 14.44 -35.08 -3.40
C GLU A 410 14.21 -34.19 -2.17
N GLU A 411 14.63 -34.62 -0.98
CA GLU A 411 14.50 -33.81 0.23
C GLU A 411 15.30 -32.51 0.15
N LEU A 412 16.55 -32.59 -0.32
CA LEU A 412 17.38 -31.42 -0.59
C LEU A 412 16.72 -30.51 -1.62
N THR A 413 16.19 -31.07 -2.71
CA THR A 413 15.48 -30.31 -3.75
C THR A 413 14.26 -29.57 -3.19
N ARG A 414 13.44 -30.23 -2.37
CA ARG A 414 12.27 -29.62 -1.69
C ARG A 414 12.72 -28.48 -0.77
N ALA A 415 13.76 -28.70 0.03
CA ALA A 415 14.27 -27.66 0.93
C ALA A 415 14.90 -26.48 0.18
N GLY A 416 15.60 -26.75 -0.93
CA GLY A 416 16.15 -25.75 -1.84
C GLY A 416 15.10 -24.88 -2.48
N ALA A 417 14.00 -25.47 -2.96
CA ALA A 417 12.86 -24.73 -3.47
C ALA A 417 12.22 -23.83 -2.39
N ILE A 418 12.13 -24.31 -1.14
CA ILE A 418 11.61 -23.52 0.00
C ILE A 418 12.55 -22.35 0.35
N ILE A 419 13.86 -22.57 0.31
CA ILE A 419 14.88 -21.54 0.58
C ILE A 419 14.87 -20.50 -0.55
N ALA A 420 14.95 -20.94 -1.81
CA ALA A 420 14.96 -20.06 -2.98
C ALA A 420 13.68 -19.23 -3.11
N SER A 421 12.51 -19.83 -2.88
CA SER A 421 11.22 -19.10 -2.88
C SER A 421 11.14 -18.02 -1.79
N LYS A 422 11.93 -18.11 -0.71
CA LYS A 422 11.95 -17.16 0.40
C LYS A 422 13.06 -16.11 0.32
N ILE A 423 14.18 -16.39 -0.34
CA ILE A 423 15.28 -15.42 -0.56
C ILE A 423 14.91 -14.39 -1.66
N GLY A 424 14.02 -14.76 -2.58
CA GLY A 424 13.58 -13.87 -3.64
C GLY A 424 14.55 -13.84 -4.82
N GLY A 425 14.00 -13.67 -6.02
CA GLY A 425 14.57 -14.08 -7.31
C GLY A 425 15.88 -13.43 -7.77
N SER A 426 16.59 -12.69 -6.92
CA SER A 426 17.91 -12.11 -7.23
C SER A 426 19.05 -13.12 -7.05
N LEU A 427 18.83 -14.22 -6.32
CA LEU A 427 19.83 -15.26 -6.09
C LEU A 427 19.24 -16.62 -6.47
N ARG A 428 19.71 -17.15 -7.61
CA ARG A 428 19.20 -18.41 -8.19
C ARG A 428 19.77 -19.68 -7.54
N TYR A 429 20.88 -19.57 -6.80
CA TYR A 429 21.62 -20.71 -6.25
C TYR A 429 22.22 -20.40 -4.87
N ALA A 430 22.23 -21.39 -3.96
CA ALA A 430 22.96 -21.39 -2.70
C ALA A 430 23.96 -22.56 -2.68
N PRO A 431 25.26 -22.37 -2.40
CA PRO A 431 26.25 -23.44 -2.37
C PRO A 431 26.02 -24.43 -1.23
N VAL A 432 26.25 -25.71 -1.51
CA VAL A 432 26.20 -26.82 -0.55
C VAL A 432 27.60 -27.44 -0.44
N VAL A 433 28.10 -27.53 0.78
CA VAL A 433 29.42 -28.06 1.13
C VAL A 433 29.21 -29.37 1.90
N GLY A 434 30.06 -30.37 1.65
CA GLY A 434 30.11 -31.58 2.47
C GLY A 434 31.49 -32.23 2.45
N ALA A 435 31.63 -33.33 3.18
CA ALA A 435 32.88 -34.07 3.37
C ALA A 435 33.23 -35.01 2.19
N ASP A 436 34.49 -35.44 2.18
CA ASP A 436 35.25 -36.00 1.05
C ASP A 436 34.58 -37.01 0.11
N LEU A 437 34.67 -36.74 -1.20
CA LEU A 437 34.47 -37.70 -2.30
C LEU A 437 35.60 -37.57 -3.32
N THR A 438 36.51 -38.54 -3.33
CA THR A 438 37.62 -38.70 -4.27
C THR A 438 37.12 -39.04 -5.68
N MET A 439 36.94 -38.04 -6.54
CA MET A 439 36.96 -38.21 -8.00
C MET A 439 37.65 -37.03 -8.70
N PRO A 440 38.36 -37.27 -9.83
CA PRO A 440 39.22 -36.29 -10.48
C PRO A 440 38.39 -35.40 -11.43
N LEU A 441 37.83 -34.31 -10.89
CA LEU A 441 37.35 -33.19 -11.68
C LEU A 441 38.38 -32.07 -11.59
N SER A 442 38.93 -31.71 -12.75
CA SER A 442 39.98 -30.72 -13.00
C SER A 442 39.95 -29.54 -12.01
N LYS A 443 40.96 -29.44 -11.14
CA LYS A 443 41.60 -28.28 -10.46
C LYS A 443 40.85 -26.93 -10.21
N ALA A 444 39.57 -26.77 -10.52
CA ALA A 444 38.94 -25.47 -10.75
C ALA A 444 38.02 -24.97 -9.63
N LEU A 445 37.73 -25.77 -8.59
CA LEU A 445 36.83 -25.36 -7.50
C LEU A 445 37.34 -25.74 -6.10
N LEU A 446 38.64 -25.63 -5.88
CA LEU A 446 39.22 -25.60 -4.53
C LEU A 446 39.53 -24.15 -4.18
N LYS A 447 38.88 -23.61 -3.13
CA LYS A 447 39.23 -22.29 -2.60
C LYS A 447 39.70 -22.42 -1.15
N LYS A 448 40.86 -21.83 -0.85
CA LYS A 448 41.33 -21.63 0.52
C LYS A 448 40.49 -20.51 1.14
N GLY A 449 39.78 -20.81 2.22
CA GLY A 449 39.12 -19.79 3.04
C GLY A 449 40.14 -18.89 3.76
N LYS A 450 39.69 -17.72 4.26
CA LYS A 450 40.54 -16.71 4.94
C LYS A 450 41.37 -17.25 6.13
N ASN A 451 41.04 -18.41 6.68
CA ASN A 451 41.75 -19.06 7.80
C ASN A 451 42.49 -20.36 7.40
N GLY A 452 42.79 -20.56 6.11
CA GLY A 452 43.55 -21.74 5.65
C GLY A 452 42.73 -23.04 5.54
N ARG A 453 41.40 -22.99 5.77
CA ARG A 453 40.50 -24.15 5.59
C ARG A 453 40.24 -24.43 4.12
N VAL A 454 40.29 -25.71 3.74
CA VAL A 454 39.92 -26.21 2.42
C VAL A 454 38.45 -26.62 2.47
N VAL A 455 37.62 -25.98 1.65
CA VAL A 455 36.18 -26.25 1.59
C VAL A 455 35.88 -26.98 0.27
N ARG A 456 35.22 -28.14 0.33
CA ARG A 456 34.87 -28.96 -0.85
C ARG A 456 33.41 -28.72 -1.23
N LEU A 457 33.19 -28.15 -2.41
CA LEU A 457 31.84 -27.82 -2.90
C LEU A 457 31.22 -29.07 -3.55
N ILE A 458 30.13 -29.60 -2.99
CA ILE A 458 29.50 -30.84 -3.45
C ILE A 458 28.32 -30.55 -4.41
N GLY A 459 27.67 -29.39 -4.27
CA GLY A 459 26.59 -28.99 -5.17
C GLY A 459 26.10 -27.56 -4.98
N LEU A 460 25.15 -27.18 -5.83
CA LEU A 460 24.42 -25.93 -5.80
C LEU A 460 22.93 -26.22 -5.59
N LEU A 461 22.33 -25.54 -4.63
CA LEU A 461 20.91 -25.63 -4.33
C LEU A 461 20.18 -24.49 -5.05
N GLY A 462 19.46 -24.81 -6.12
CA GLY A 462 18.71 -23.83 -6.91
C GLY A 462 17.20 -23.87 -6.64
N SER A 463 16.48 -22.91 -7.24
CA SER A 463 15.00 -22.85 -7.16
C SER A 463 14.29 -24.09 -7.74
N ASN A 464 14.98 -24.81 -8.61
CA ASN A 464 14.46 -25.96 -9.36
C ASN A 464 15.09 -27.30 -8.92
N GLY A 465 15.95 -27.29 -7.89
CA GLY A 465 16.49 -28.52 -7.30
C GLY A 465 17.95 -28.44 -6.85
N TYR A 466 18.43 -29.56 -6.33
CA TYR A 466 19.85 -29.78 -6.01
C TYR A 466 20.63 -30.18 -7.26
N TYR A 467 21.68 -29.43 -7.56
CA TYR A 467 22.58 -29.65 -8.69
C TYR A 467 23.95 -30.07 -8.17
N THR A 468 24.42 -31.25 -8.55
CA THR A 468 25.82 -31.62 -8.35
C THR A 468 26.72 -30.77 -9.25
N VAL A 469 28.02 -30.70 -8.95
CA VAL A 469 29.00 -30.06 -9.84
C VAL A 469 28.94 -30.67 -11.26
N ALA A 470 28.68 -31.97 -11.37
CA ALA A 470 28.52 -32.66 -12.64
C ALA A 470 27.26 -32.20 -13.41
N ASP A 471 26.12 -31.99 -12.74
CA ASP A 471 24.90 -31.47 -13.37
C ASP A 471 25.11 -30.05 -13.92
N VAL A 472 25.88 -29.22 -13.19
CA VAL A 472 26.20 -27.84 -13.61
C VAL A 472 27.11 -27.84 -14.83
N VAL A 473 28.14 -28.70 -14.85
CA VAL A 473 29.05 -28.86 -15.99
C VAL A 473 28.29 -29.41 -17.19
N SER A 474 27.47 -30.46 -17.02
CA SER A 474 26.67 -31.06 -18.09
C SER A 474 25.66 -30.07 -18.68
N GLY A 475 24.95 -29.30 -17.86
CA GLY A 475 24.00 -28.30 -18.33
C GLY A 475 24.66 -27.08 -19.01
N TYR A 476 25.89 -26.71 -18.61
CA TYR A 476 26.69 -25.68 -19.30
C TYR A 476 27.11 -26.14 -20.69
N TRP A 477 27.62 -27.38 -20.81
CA TRP A 477 28.05 -27.96 -22.09
C TRP A 477 26.89 -28.22 -23.05
N THR A 478 25.71 -28.57 -22.54
CA THR A 478 24.52 -28.86 -23.35
C THR A 478 23.65 -27.62 -23.62
N GLY A 479 24.02 -26.45 -23.11
CA GLY A 479 23.28 -25.19 -23.31
C GLY A 479 21.89 -25.14 -22.65
N THR A 480 21.55 -26.12 -21.81
CA THR A 480 20.24 -26.22 -21.14
C THR A 480 20.16 -25.39 -19.84
N LEU A 481 21.31 -24.99 -19.28
CA LEU A 481 21.38 -24.07 -18.15
C LEU A 481 21.17 -22.61 -18.62
N MET A 482 19.94 -22.12 -18.54
CA MET A 482 19.64 -20.70 -18.82
C MET A 482 20.32 -19.77 -17.80
N ASN A 483 21.35 -19.04 -18.26
CA ASN A 483 22.12 -17.99 -17.58
C ASN A 483 23.10 -18.42 -16.48
N VAL A 484 24.20 -19.07 -16.86
CA VAL A 484 25.43 -19.15 -16.03
C VAL A 484 26.50 -18.12 -16.44
N SER A 485 26.31 -17.43 -17.58
CA SER A 485 27.21 -16.38 -18.09
C SER A 485 27.38 -15.16 -17.16
N GLY A 486 26.60 -15.05 -16.08
CA GLY A 486 26.69 -13.99 -15.08
C GLY A 486 27.36 -14.38 -13.75
N ILE A 487 27.79 -15.63 -13.58
CA ILE A 487 28.46 -16.05 -12.35
C ILE A 487 29.95 -15.70 -12.45
N GLY A 488 30.27 -14.42 -12.31
CA GLY A 488 31.65 -13.98 -12.11
C GLY A 488 32.17 -14.45 -10.74
N PRO A 489 33.49 -14.66 -10.56
CA PRO A 489 34.10 -15.03 -9.28
C PRO A 489 33.67 -14.12 -8.11
N LYS A 490 33.49 -12.82 -8.39
CA LYS A 490 32.98 -11.80 -7.45
C LYS A 490 31.55 -12.07 -6.98
N SER A 491 30.67 -12.59 -7.84
CA SER A 491 29.27 -12.89 -7.50
C SER A 491 29.17 -14.12 -6.59
N ILE A 492 30.09 -15.08 -6.75
CA ILE A 492 30.23 -16.23 -5.84
C ILE A 492 30.82 -15.78 -4.50
N GLU A 493 31.81 -14.89 -4.49
CA GLU A 493 32.38 -14.33 -3.26
C GLU A 493 31.34 -13.54 -2.46
N LEU A 494 30.60 -12.62 -3.10
CA LEU A 494 29.52 -11.88 -2.46
C LEU A 494 28.40 -12.79 -1.93
N LEU A 495 28.13 -13.91 -2.61
CA LEU A 495 27.15 -14.90 -2.17
C LEU A 495 27.65 -15.66 -0.94
N ILE A 496 28.89 -16.13 -0.97
CA ILE A 496 29.52 -16.83 0.16
C ILE A 496 29.63 -15.90 1.36
N ASP A 497 30.11 -14.68 1.17
CA ASP A 497 30.23 -13.68 2.23
C ASP A 497 28.87 -13.36 2.84
N ARG A 498 27.82 -13.21 2.03
CA ARG A 498 26.47 -12.93 2.53
C ARG A 498 25.80 -14.13 3.20
N LEU A 499 26.12 -15.35 2.78
CA LEU A 499 25.65 -16.56 3.46
C LEU A 499 26.43 -16.85 4.74
N ILE A 500 27.69 -16.43 4.83
CA ILE A 500 28.47 -16.40 6.09
C ILE A 500 27.89 -15.35 7.04
N GLU A 501 27.68 -14.10 6.58
CA GLU A 501 27.09 -13.01 7.37
C GLU A 501 25.71 -13.36 7.94
N LEU A 502 24.93 -14.14 7.20
CA LEU A 502 23.58 -14.55 7.60
C LEU A 502 23.55 -15.90 8.33
N ASN A 503 24.70 -16.48 8.70
CA ASN A 503 24.82 -17.78 9.38
C ASN A 503 24.15 -18.96 8.61
N PHE A 504 24.15 -18.89 7.28
CA PHE A 504 23.59 -19.91 6.38
C PHE A 504 24.63 -20.90 5.83
N ILE A 505 25.94 -20.59 5.93
CA ILE A 505 27.01 -21.57 5.69
C ILE A 505 27.36 -22.23 7.01
N ILE A 506 27.37 -23.55 7.00
CA ILE A 506 27.65 -24.36 8.19
C ILE A 506 29.11 -24.75 8.10
N ASP A 507 29.85 -24.36 9.14
CA ASP A 507 31.27 -24.55 9.29
C ASP A 507 31.52 -26.06 9.48
N ILE A 508 31.88 -26.78 8.40
CA ILE A 508 32.20 -28.21 8.47
C ILE A 508 33.68 -28.37 8.79
N TYR A 509 33.98 -28.81 10.00
CA TYR A 509 35.31 -29.26 10.40
C TYR A 509 35.53 -30.71 9.95
N ALA A 510 36.68 -30.99 9.33
CA ALA A 510 37.21 -32.34 9.24
C ALA A 510 38.69 -32.33 9.67
N LYS A 511 39.00 -33.25 10.60
CA LYS A 511 40.29 -33.41 11.28
C LYS A 511 41.33 -33.99 10.31
N LYS A 512 42.58 -33.56 10.44
CA LYS A 512 43.74 -34.09 9.70
C LYS A 512 44.00 -35.53 10.19
N GLU A 513 43.79 -36.55 9.37
CA GLU A 513 44.52 -37.81 9.54
C GLU A 513 45.85 -37.63 8.82
N GLU A 514 46.91 -37.56 9.61
CA GLU A 514 48.27 -37.73 9.12
C GLU A 514 48.50 -39.23 8.97
N GLU A 515 48.69 -39.71 7.75
CA GLU A 515 49.44 -40.94 7.52
C GLU A 515 50.48 -40.74 6.42
N LYS A 516 51.64 -41.35 6.68
CA LYS A 516 52.91 -41.30 5.97
C LYS A 516 52.89 -42.09 4.67
#